data_AF-A0A7V5C7K9-F1
#
_entry.id   AF-A0A7V5C7K9-F1
#
_cell.length_a   1.000
_cell.length_b   1.000
_cell.length_c   1.000
_cell.angle_alpha   90.00
_cell.angle_beta   90.00
_cell.angle_gamma   90.00
#
_symmetry.space_group_name_H-M   'P 1'
#
loop_
_entity.id
_entity.type
_entity.pdbx_description
1 polymer ?
#
loop_
_entity_poly.entity_id
_entity_poly.type
_entity_poly.pdbx_seq_one_letter_code
_entity_poly.pdbx_strand_id
1 'polypeptide(L)'
;MIRNIILATLIICSQFLPTVNLSLAQAPNEKATYVGAGKCKQCHKDIYKGWKSTMHPYKFQQAAPANIVGDFSRNNSFEADGETTIMFEKNKEYFITTTGPDNKEHTYKIGYVIGGFWKQLY
;
A
#
# COMPACT_ATOMS: atom_id res chain seq x y z
N MET A 1 -58.15 -22.75 45.81
CA MET A 1 -57.27 -23.23 46.90
C MET A 1 -56.25 -22.15 47.17
N ILE A 2 -56.15 -21.73 48.43
CA ILE A 2 -55.57 -20.47 48.89
C ILE A 2 -54.28 -20.75 49.68
N ARG A 3 -53.26 -19.89 49.46
CA ARG A 3 -52.18 -19.45 50.37
C ARG A 3 -51.05 -20.42 50.76
N ASN A 4 -49.83 -19.90 50.58
CA ASN A 4 -48.91 -19.43 51.64
C ASN A 4 -47.50 -20.08 51.69
N ILE A 5 -46.53 -19.22 52.09
CA ILE A 5 -45.27 -19.50 52.81
C ILE A 5 -44.08 -19.93 51.91
N ILE A 6 -42.84 -19.48 52.07
CA ILE A 6 -42.16 -18.33 52.70
C ILE A 6 -40.65 -18.64 52.53
N LEU A 7 -39.86 -17.60 52.29
CA LEU A 7 -38.45 -17.43 52.66
C LEU A 7 -37.33 -18.27 52.02
N ALA A 8 -36.24 -17.50 51.89
CA ALA A 8 -34.85 -17.87 52.10
C ALA A 8 -34.12 -18.52 50.93
N THR A 9 -33.40 -17.69 50.18
CA THR A 9 -31.92 -17.68 50.20
C THR A 9 -31.40 -16.57 49.29
N LEU A 10 -31.52 -15.31 49.74
CA LEU A 10 -30.55 -14.29 49.34
C LEU A 10 -29.27 -14.64 50.10
N ILE A 11 -28.27 -15.19 49.41
CA ILE A 11 -26.82 -15.14 49.68
C ILE A 11 -26.18 -16.03 48.60
N ILE A 12 -25.00 -15.64 48.13
CA ILE A 12 -24.13 -16.31 47.13
C ILE A 12 -24.48 -16.09 45.65
N CYS A 13 -24.38 -14.86 45.16
CA CYS A 13 -23.87 -14.65 43.79
C CYS A 13 -23.23 -13.27 43.61
N SER A 14 -22.31 -12.90 44.51
CA SER A 14 -21.60 -11.61 44.42
C SER A 14 -20.10 -11.75 44.63
N GLN A 15 -19.48 -12.81 44.10
CA GLN A 15 -18.03 -13.03 44.23
C GLN A 15 -17.44 -13.73 42.99
N PHE A 16 -17.74 -13.31 41.77
CA PHE A 16 -16.88 -13.60 40.62
C PHE A 16 -16.98 -12.44 39.62
N LEU A 17 -16.36 -11.31 39.95
CA LEU A 17 -15.94 -10.39 38.91
C LEU A 17 -14.70 -11.02 38.26
N PRO A 18 -14.73 -11.44 36.98
CA PRO A 18 -13.50 -11.76 36.30
C PRO A 18 -12.68 -10.47 36.30
N THR A 19 -11.52 -10.48 36.94
CA THR A 19 -10.50 -9.46 36.71
C THR A 19 -10.13 -9.55 35.25
N VAL A 20 -10.71 -8.67 34.44
CA VAL A 20 -10.24 -8.46 33.08
C VAL A 20 -8.85 -7.85 33.25
N ASN A 21 -7.83 -8.71 33.20
CA ASN A 21 -6.45 -8.24 33.05
C ASN A 21 -6.38 -7.57 31.68
N LEU A 22 -6.60 -6.27 31.65
CA LEU A 22 -6.32 -5.42 30.50
C LEU A 22 -4.80 -5.25 30.39
N SER A 23 -4.09 -6.36 30.23
CA SER A 23 -2.67 -6.38 29.91
C SER A 23 -2.52 -6.53 28.42
N LEU A 24 -2.27 -5.40 27.76
CA LEU A 24 -1.12 -5.15 26.89
C LEU A 24 -1.46 -3.89 26.07
N ALA A 25 -1.23 -2.72 26.67
CA ALA A 25 -0.75 -1.62 25.85
C ALA A 25 0.64 -2.07 25.35
N GLN A 26 0.65 -2.70 24.18
CA GLN A 26 1.89 -2.99 23.45
C GLN A 26 2.61 -1.65 23.32
N ALA A 27 3.79 -1.52 23.94
CA ALA A 27 4.68 -0.40 23.69
C ALA A 27 4.81 -0.22 22.16
N PRO A 28 4.93 1.02 21.64
CA PRO A 28 4.98 1.27 20.21
C PRO A 28 5.99 0.32 19.58
N ASN A 29 5.47 -0.67 18.87
CA ASN A 29 6.27 -1.62 18.12
C ASN A 29 7.19 -0.77 17.25
N GLU A 30 8.49 -1.06 17.25
CA GLU A 30 9.42 -0.37 16.36
C GLU A 30 8.77 -0.26 14.98
N LYS A 31 8.79 0.94 14.38
CA LYS A 31 8.09 1.18 13.11
C LYS A 31 8.48 0.06 12.15
N ALA A 32 7.51 -0.75 11.75
CA ALA A 32 7.76 -1.90 10.89
C ALA A 32 8.54 -1.42 9.66
N THR A 33 9.69 -2.05 9.41
CA THR A 33 10.54 -1.73 8.26
C THR A 33 10.25 -2.70 7.13
N TYR A 34 10.32 -2.20 5.89
CA TYR A 34 10.15 -3.05 4.73
C TYR A 34 11.40 -3.93 4.52
N VAL A 35 11.27 -5.24 4.76
CA VAL A 35 12.39 -6.19 4.66
C VAL A 35 12.59 -6.78 3.26
N GLY A 36 11.70 -6.46 2.31
CA GLY A 36 11.70 -7.01 0.96
C GLY A 36 11.11 -8.43 0.88
N ALA A 37 10.39 -8.71 -0.21
CA ALA A 37 9.73 -10.00 -0.43
C ALA A 37 10.71 -11.20 -0.46
N GLY A 38 11.99 -10.96 -0.74
CA GLY A 38 13.04 -11.99 -0.75
C GLY A 38 13.26 -12.63 0.63
N LYS A 39 13.03 -11.90 1.73
CA LYS A 39 13.10 -12.46 3.09
C LYS A 39 11.92 -13.42 3.33
N CYS A 40 10.73 -13.06 2.89
CA CYS A 40 9.53 -13.88 3.00
C CYS A 40 9.65 -15.21 2.22
N LYS A 41 10.31 -15.18 1.05
CA LYS A 41 10.57 -16.37 0.21
C LYS A 41 11.26 -17.50 0.99
N GLN A 42 12.08 -17.18 1.99
CA GLN A 42 12.87 -18.18 2.73
C GLN A 42 11.97 -19.20 3.44
N CYS A 43 10.82 -18.75 3.97
CA CYS A 43 9.82 -19.60 4.63
C CYS A 43 8.59 -19.88 3.74
N HIS A 44 8.20 -18.94 2.88
CA HIS A 44 6.96 -19.00 2.09
C HIS A 44 7.23 -19.16 0.58
N LYS A 45 7.86 -20.26 0.20
CA LYS A 45 8.32 -20.50 -1.19
C LYS A 45 7.18 -20.55 -2.20
N ASP A 46 6.11 -21.29 -1.90
CA ASP A 46 5.00 -21.49 -2.84
C ASP A 46 4.17 -20.21 -3.02
N ILE A 47 3.93 -19.48 -1.93
CA ILE A 47 3.27 -18.17 -1.97
C ILE A 47 4.10 -17.18 -2.76
N TYR A 48 5.42 -17.13 -2.51
CA TYR A 48 6.32 -16.26 -3.28
C TYR A 48 6.31 -16.61 -4.76
N LYS A 49 6.32 -17.90 -5.10
CA LYS A 49 6.24 -18.39 -6.50
C LYS A 49 4.92 -17.97 -7.15
N GLY A 50 3.80 -18.19 -6.48
CA GLY A 50 2.47 -17.79 -6.96
C GLY A 50 2.34 -16.28 -7.13
N TRP A 51 2.86 -15.50 -6.19
CA TRP A 51 2.91 -14.04 -6.29
C TRP A 51 3.77 -13.58 -7.48
N LYS A 52 4.97 -14.18 -7.66
CA LYS A 52 5.88 -13.87 -8.78
C LYS A 52 5.36 -14.23 -10.16
N SER A 53 4.39 -15.14 -10.25
CA SER A 53 3.70 -15.44 -11.51
C SER A 53 2.54 -14.47 -11.81
N THR A 54 2.18 -13.58 -10.88
CA THR A 54 1.21 -12.50 -11.16
C THR A 54 1.90 -11.24 -11.68
N MET A 55 1.10 -10.27 -12.14
CA MET A 55 1.62 -8.95 -12.55
C MET A 55 1.93 -8.01 -11.39
N HIS A 56 1.42 -8.27 -10.18
CA HIS A 56 1.63 -7.40 -9.01
C HIS A 56 3.09 -7.01 -8.75
N PRO A 57 4.07 -7.95 -8.68
CA PRO A 57 5.47 -7.59 -8.44
C PRO A 57 6.08 -6.68 -9.50
N TYR A 58 5.47 -6.57 -10.68
CA TYR A 58 6.03 -5.89 -11.84
C TYR A 58 5.33 -4.57 -12.13
N LYS A 59 4.33 -4.18 -11.34
CA LYS A 59 3.57 -2.94 -11.56
C LYS A 59 4.35 -1.68 -11.20
N PHE A 60 5.33 -1.75 -10.30
CA PHE A 60 6.19 -0.62 -9.96
C PHE A 60 7.61 -0.98 -10.33
N GLN A 61 8.21 -0.25 -11.27
CA GLN A 61 9.52 -0.56 -11.83
C GLN A 61 10.38 0.70 -11.91
N GLN A 62 11.69 0.51 -11.90
CA GLN A 62 12.63 1.61 -12.13
C GLN A 62 12.50 2.09 -13.58
N ALA A 63 12.58 3.41 -13.79
CA ALA A 63 12.55 4.00 -15.12
C ALA A 63 13.84 3.64 -15.88
N ALA A 64 13.75 2.65 -16.75
CA ALA A 64 14.83 2.14 -17.58
C ALA A 64 14.25 1.68 -18.92
N PRO A 65 15.07 1.60 -19.99
CA PRO A 65 14.56 1.26 -21.34
C PRO A 65 13.71 -0.01 -21.41
N ALA A 66 13.98 -1.02 -20.58
CA ALA A 66 13.22 -2.26 -20.54
C ALA A 66 11.82 -2.14 -19.90
N ASN A 67 11.57 -1.06 -19.13
CA ASN A 67 10.35 -0.88 -18.34
C ASN A 67 9.47 0.27 -18.86
N ILE A 68 9.97 1.10 -19.78
CA ILE A 68 9.22 2.20 -20.38
C ILE A 68 8.44 1.68 -21.60
N VAL A 69 7.11 1.75 -21.51
CA VAL A 69 6.20 1.39 -22.61
C VAL A 69 5.81 2.60 -23.45
N GLY A 70 5.76 3.78 -22.82
CA GLY A 70 5.41 5.03 -23.49
C GLY A 70 6.51 5.54 -24.41
N ASP A 71 6.15 6.32 -25.41
CA ASP A 71 7.10 7.01 -26.28
C ASP A 71 7.54 8.33 -25.63
N PHE A 72 8.84 8.48 -25.41
CA PHE A 72 9.47 9.70 -24.89
C PHE A 72 10.35 10.39 -25.95
N SER A 73 10.48 9.81 -27.14
CA SER A 73 11.37 10.30 -28.20
C SER A 73 10.82 11.52 -28.95
N ARG A 74 9.50 11.72 -28.89
CA ARG A 74 8.77 12.74 -29.67
C ARG A 74 8.45 14.01 -28.90
N ASN A 75 8.92 14.16 -27.66
CA ASN A 75 8.50 15.24 -26.75
C ASN A 75 6.97 15.33 -26.62
N ASN A 76 6.34 14.19 -26.28
CA ASN A 76 4.88 14.11 -26.23
C ASN A 76 4.32 15.06 -25.17
N SER A 77 3.25 15.78 -25.51
CA SER A 77 2.51 16.63 -24.59
C SER A 77 1.16 16.02 -24.21
N PHE A 78 0.74 16.31 -22.98
CA PHE A 78 -0.59 15.98 -22.46
C PHE A 78 -1.15 17.21 -21.76
N GLU A 79 -2.38 17.58 -22.09
CA GLU A 79 -3.09 18.70 -21.48
C GLU A 79 -4.28 18.16 -20.67
N ALA A 80 -4.36 18.55 -19.41
CA ALA A 80 -5.49 18.26 -18.54
C ALA A 80 -5.65 19.39 -17.52
N ASP A 81 -6.89 19.75 -17.20
CA ASP A 81 -7.23 20.77 -16.20
C ASP A 81 -6.51 22.12 -16.39
N GLY A 82 -6.19 22.47 -17.64
CA GLY A 82 -5.47 23.70 -17.99
C GLY A 82 -3.95 23.64 -17.78
N GLU A 83 -3.41 22.51 -17.36
CA GLU A 83 -1.98 22.27 -17.23
C GLU A 83 -1.44 21.46 -18.41
N THR A 84 -0.24 21.84 -18.88
CA THR A 84 0.49 21.10 -19.92
C THR A 84 1.63 20.32 -19.29
N THR A 85 1.68 19.03 -19.60
CA THR A 85 2.76 18.13 -19.24
C THR A 85 3.52 17.72 -20.50
N ILE A 86 4.86 17.83 -20.49
CA ILE A 86 5.72 17.37 -21.58
C ILE A 86 6.59 16.22 -21.10
N MET A 87 6.64 15.13 -21.87
CA MET A 87 7.40 13.92 -21.57
C MET A 87 8.50 13.73 -22.61
N PHE A 88 9.75 13.59 -22.17
CA PHE A 88 10.89 13.44 -23.06
C PHE A 88 12.00 12.56 -22.49
N GLU A 89 12.85 12.02 -23.37
CA GLU A 89 14.06 11.29 -23.00
C GLU A 89 15.34 12.06 -23.34
N LYS A 90 16.37 11.88 -22.52
CA LYS A 90 17.72 12.41 -22.76
C LYS A 90 18.74 11.44 -22.19
N ASN A 91 19.73 11.04 -23.00
CA ASN A 91 20.80 10.13 -22.56
C ASN A 91 20.31 8.81 -21.92
N LYS A 92 19.20 8.24 -22.42
CA LYS A 92 18.53 7.04 -21.87
C LYS A 92 17.92 7.24 -20.47
N GLU A 93 17.73 8.48 -20.07
CA GLU A 93 16.97 8.88 -18.89
C GLU A 93 15.66 9.56 -19.32
N TYR A 94 14.66 9.50 -18.46
CA TYR A 94 13.29 9.93 -18.77
C TYR A 94 12.89 11.09 -17.86
N PHE A 95 12.20 12.08 -18.44
CA PHE A 95 11.85 13.32 -17.78
C PHE A 95 10.42 13.73 -18.07
N ILE A 96 9.86 14.52 -17.14
CA ILE A 96 8.56 15.16 -17.26
C ILE A 96 8.70 16.64 -16.89
N THR A 97 8.17 17.51 -17.72
CA THR A 97 8.00 18.94 -17.43
C THR A 97 6.54 19.20 -17.13
N THR A 98 6.22 19.71 -15.93
CA THR A 98 4.85 19.96 -15.47
C THR A 98 4.83 21.02 -14.37
N THR A 99 3.64 21.53 -14.03
CA THR A 99 3.43 22.40 -12.88
C THR A 99 3.77 21.68 -11.57
N GLY A 100 4.63 22.29 -10.75
CA GLY A 100 5.01 21.80 -9.43
C GLY A 100 4.14 22.37 -8.30
N PRO A 101 4.40 21.97 -7.04
CA PRO A 101 3.62 22.41 -5.88
C PRO A 101 3.66 23.94 -5.61
N ASP A 102 4.60 24.65 -6.21
CA ASP A 102 4.73 26.11 -6.17
C ASP A 102 4.00 26.82 -7.31
N ASN A 103 3.19 26.09 -8.10
CA ASN A 103 2.47 26.56 -9.28
C ASN A 103 3.38 27.08 -10.41
N LYS A 104 4.62 26.60 -10.49
CA LYS A 104 5.56 26.92 -11.58
C LYS A 104 5.92 25.67 -12.37
N GLU A 105 6.40 25.86 -13.58
CA GLU A 105 6.91 24.77 -14.40
C GLU A 105 8.24 24.24 -13.85
N HIS A 106 8.33 22.92 -13.71
CA HIS A 106 9.55 22.22 -13.32
C HIS A 106 9.77 20.99 -14.17
N THR A 107 11.05 20.64 -14.36
CA THR A 107 11.45 19.39 -14.98
C THR A 107 11.88 18.39 -13.91
N TYR A 108 11.25 17.23 -13.88
CA TYR A 108 11.56 16.14 -12.97
C TYR A 108 12.10 14.93 -13.72
N LYS A 109 13.17 14.34 -13.19
CA LYS A 109 13.63 13.02 -13.64
C LYS A 109 12.66 11.96 -13.13
N ILE A 110 12.21 11.08 -14.02
CA ILE A 110 11.37 9.94 -13.68
C ILE A 110 12.27 8.87 -13.08
N GLY A 111 12.08 8.57 -11.78
CA GLY A 111 12.82 7.50 -11.10
C GLY A 111 12.15 6.13 -11.25
N TYR A 112 10.82 6.12 -11.31
CA TYR A 112 10.01 4.92 -11.33
C TYR A 112 8.79 5.11 -12.22
N VAL A 113 8.28 4.00 -12.75
CA VAL A 113 7.03 3.93 -13.49
C VAL A 113 6.08 2.95 -12.82
N ILE A 114 4.80 3.29 -12.88
CA ILE A 114 3.71 2.45 -12.43
C ILE A 114 2.86 1.99 -13.62
N GLY A 115 2.48 0.73 -13.64
CA GLY A 115 1.58 0.17 -14.64
C GLY A 115 2.20 -0.97 -15.44
N GLY A 116 1.71 -1.12 -16.66
CA GLY A 116 2.13 -2.14 -17.63
C GLY A 116 1.18 -2.11 -18.83
N PHE A 117 1.43 -2.94 -19.84
CA PHE A 117 0.62 -2.93 -21.07
C PHE A 117 -0.86 -3.23 -20.84
N TRP A 118 -1.20 -3.99 -19.78
CA TRP A 118 -2.58 -4.16 -19.35
C TRP A 118 -3.01 -3.03 -18.44
N LYS A 119 -4.01 -2.27 -18.91
CA LYS A 119 -4.81 -1.37 -18.06
C LYS A 119 -5.29 -2.16 -16.84
N GLN A 120 -5.06 -1.64 -15.64
CA GLN A 120 -5.83 -2.09 -14.50
C GLN A 120 -7.26 -1.62 -14.75
N LEU A 121 -8.12 -2.53 -15.19
CA LEU A 121 -9.56 -2.33 -15.12
C LEU A 121 -9.88 -2.27 -13.63
N TYR A 122 -10.17 -1.06 -13.15
CA TYR A 122 -10.93 -0.88 -11.92
C TYR A 122 -12.42 -1.01 -12.24
#